data_AF-A0A820PH10-F1
#
_entry.id   AF-A0A820PH10-F1
#
_cell.length_a   1.000
_cell.length_b   1.000
_cell.length_c   1.000
_cell.angle_alpha   90.00
_cell.angle_beta   90.00
_cell.angle_gamma   90.00
#
_symmetry.space_group_name_H-M   'P 1'
#
loop_
_entity.id
_entity.type
_entity.pdbx_description
1 polymer ?
#
loop_
_entity_poly.entity_id
_entity_poly.type
_entity_poly.pdbx_seq_one_letter_code
_entity_poly.pdbx_strand_id
1 'polypeptide(L)'
;MPFRNYTSFFSPAIGPRLHGGSMVMIRNYIAHSPIILQTQLQAVAVKISLDINYSICSLYLPPGAPFDGKALHNLIKQLPSPYLILGYLNACHFN
;
A
#
# COMPACT_ATOMS: atom_id res chain seq x y z
N MET A 1 0.32 16.50 -14.21
CA MET A 1 0.53 15.87 -15.53
C MET A 1 0.02 14.44 -15.46
N PRO A 2 -0.92 13.98 -16.32
CA PRO A 2 -1.30 12.57 -16.31
C PRO A 2 -0.14 11.75 -16.88
N PHE A 3 0.39 10.82 -16.10
CA PHE A 3 1.33 9.82 -16.61
C PHE A 3 0.58 8.92 -17.58
N ARG A 4 0.78 9.14 -18.89
CA ARG A 4 0.12 8.37 -19.94
C ARG A 4 0.47 6.88 -19.81
N ASN A 5 -0.53 6.02 -20.06
CA ASN A 5 -0.42 4.55 -20.02
C ASN A 5 -0.20 3.93 -18.64
N TYR A 6 -0.67 4.60 -17.58
CA TYR A 6 -0.72 4.05 -16.22
C TYR A 6 -2.11 4.16 -15.60
N THR A 7 -2.46 3.17 -14.80
CA THR A 7 -3.56 3.23 -13.83
C THR A 7 -2.98 3.52 -12.47
N SER A 8 -3.56 4.49 -11.76
CA SER A 8 -3.16 4.87 -10.40
C SER A 8 -4.19 4.43 -9.37
N PHE A 9 -3.73 3.82 -8.29
CA PHE A 9 -4.51 3.50 -7.09
C PHE A 9 -3.95 4.32 -5.92
N PHE A 10 -4.81 4.98 -5.16
CA PHE A 10 -4.39 5.92 -4.12
C PHE A 10 -5.21 5.73 -2.84
N SER A 11 -4.51 5.82 -1.71
CA SER A 11 -5.08 5.85 -0.37
C SER A 11 -4.65 7.17 0.29
N PRO A 12 -5.56 8.16 0.41
CA PRO A 12 -5.25 9.43 1.05
C PRO A 12 -4.94 9.25 2.53
N ALA A 13 -4.24 10.23 3.11
CA ALA A 13 -4.22 10.38 4.55
C ALA A 13 -5.64 10.69 5.06
N ILE A 14 -6.15 9.88 5.99
CA ILE A 14 -7.44 10.07 6.65
C ILE A 14 -7.19 10.45 8.11
N GLY A 15 -7.88 11.48 8.60
CA GLY A 15 -7.82 11.92 10.00
C GLY A 15 -7.05 13.23 10.23
N PRO A 16 -6.73 13.59 11.49
CA PRO A 16 -6.24 14.92 11.88
C PRO A 16 -4.85 15.26 11.33
N ARG A 17 -4.14 14.29 10.76
CA ARG A 17 -2.86 14.47 10.07
C ARG A 17 -3.09 14.27 8.58
N LEU A 18 -3.48 15.34 7.89
CA LEU A 18 -3.79 15.37 6.44
C LEU A 18 -2.57 15.28 5.52
N HIS A 19 -1.40 14.88 6.03
CA HIS A 19 -0.17 14.78 5.27
C HIS A 19 0.21 13.32 5.03
N GLY A 20 0.58 13.02 3.79
CA GLY A 20 1.00 11.68 3.36
C GLY A 20 0.06 11.09 2.31
N GLY A 21 -0.18 9.80 2.45
CA GLY A 21 -0.90 8.96 1.50
C GLY A 21 0.04 7.94 0.86
N SER A 22 -0.58 6.91 0.30
CA SER A 22 0.13 5.87 -0.45
C SER A 22 -0.47 5.74 -1.84
N MET A 23 0.39 5.47 -2.83
CA MET A 23 -0.02 5.28 -4.22
C MET A 23 0.71 4.10 -4.84
N VAL A 24 0.03 3.43 -5.76
CA VAL A 24 0.62 2.49 -6.72
C VAL A 24 0.23 2.93 -8.12
N MET A 25 1.20 2.96 -9.03
CA MET A 25 0.98 3.22 -10.46
C MET A 25 1.44 2.01 -11.26
N ILE A 26 0.56 1.48 -12.11
CA ILE A 26 0.83 0.28 -12.90
C ILE A 26 0.62 0.59 -14.37
N ARG A 27 1.53 0.10 -15.23
CA ARG A 27 1.39 0.25 -16.68
C ARG A 27 0.12 -0.46 -17.17
N ASN A 28 -0.64 0.18 -18.06
CA ASN A 28 -1.94 -0.33 -18.51
C ASN A 28 -1.87 -1.70 -19.22
N TYR A 29 -0.71 -2.05 -19.81
CA TYR A 29 -0.54 -3.35 -20.46
C TYR A 29 -0.37 -4.50 -19.45
N ILE A 30 -0.04 -4.20 -18.20
CA ILE A 30 0.05 -5.21 -17.13
C ILE A 30 -1.38 -5.42 -16.62
N ALA A 31 -1.91 -6.64 -16.67
CA ALA A 31 -3.21 -6.93 -16.09
C ALA A 31 -3.16 -6.71 -14.57
N HIS A 32 -4.10 -5.93 -14.04
CA HIS A 32 -4.10 -5.55 -12.63
C HIS A 32 -5.51 -5.31 -12.09
N SER A 33 -5.67 -5.47 -10.78
CA SER A 33 -6.94 -5.20 -10.07
C SER A 33 -6.68 -4.78 -8.62
N PRO A 34 -7.47 -3.86 -8.05
CA PRO A 34 -7.28 -3.44 -6.66
C PRO A 34 -7.56 -4.59 -5.70
N ILE A 35 -6.81 -4.62 -4.59
CA ILE A 35 -7.14 -5.45 -3.42
C ILE A 35 -7.76 -4.51 -2.39
N ILE A 36 -9.01 -4.79 -2.02
CA ILE A 36 -9.72 -3.97 -1.03
C ILE A 36 -9.16 -4.28 0.36
N LEU A 37 -8.49 -3.28 0.95
CA LEU A 37 -7.95 -3.37 2.30
C LEU A 37 -8.91 -2.77 3.32
N GLN A 38 -9.22 -3.52 4.37
CA GLN A 38 -9.83 -3.05 5.60
C GLN A 38 -8.71 -2.70 6.58
N THR A 39 -8.25 -1.45 6.54
CA THR A 39 -7.15 -0.98 7.38
C THR A 39 -7.28 0.52 7.67
N GLN A 40 -6.74 0.95 8.80
CA GLN A 40 -6.56 2.37 9.14
C GLN A 40 -5.18 2.89 8.71
N LEU A 41 -4.30 2.00 8.25
CA LEU A 41 -2.99 2.37 7.73
C LEU A 41 -3.13 3.01 6.34
N GLN A 42 -2.23 3.94 6.03
CA GLN A 42 -2.15 4.55 4.71
C GLN A 42 -1.50 3.56 3.73
N ALA A 43 -2.33 2.71 3.14
CA ALA A 43 -1.89 1.62 2.28
C ALA A 43 -2.77 1.44 1.05
N VAL A 44 -2.14 1.01 -0.04
CA VAL A 44 -2.78 0.61 -1.29
C VAL A 44 -2.25 -0.76 -1.67
N ALA A 45 -3.15 -1.71 -1.95
CA ALA A 45 -2.77 -3.00 -2.47
C ALA A 45 -3.39 -3.24 -3.85
N VAL A 46 -2.60 -3.83 -4.75
CA VAL A 46 -3.01 -4.16 -6.11
C VAL A 46 -2.49 -5.55 -6.44
N LYS A 47 -3.35 -6.38 -7.01
CA LYS A 47 -2.95 -7.63 -7.64
C LYS A 47 -2.48 -7.32 -9.06
N ILE A 48 -1.29 -7.79 -9.43
CA ILE A 48 -0.77 -7.72 -10.80
C ILE A 48 -0.56 -9.13 -11.33
N SER A 49 -0.72 -9.29 -12.65
CA SER A 49 -0.42 -10.54 -13.36
C SER A 49 0.76 -10.31 -14.30
N LEU A 50 1.89 -10.93 -13.96
CA LEU A 50 3.07 -11.05 -14.80
C LEU A 50 3.18 -12.53 -15.19
N ASP A 51 4.32 -13.16 -14.92
CA ASP A 51 4.57 -14.60 -15.06
C ASP A 51 3.67 -15.41 -14.10
N ILE A 52 3.44 -14.84 -12.91
CA ILE A 52 2.46 -15.29 -11.92
C ILE A 52 1.70 -14.08 -11.37
N ASN A 53 0.73 -14.35 -10.49
CA ASN A 53 0.02 -13.30 -9.76
C ASN A 53 0.83 -12.85 -8.55
N TYR A 54 1.05 -11.54 -8.41
CA TYR A 54 1.65 -10.93 -7.23
C TYR A 54 0.68 -9.94 -6.60
N SER A 55 0.69 -9.85 -5.27
CA SER A 55 0.07 -8.74 -4.55
C SER A 55 1.12 -7.70 -4.20
N ILE A 56 1.00 -6.49 -4.74
CA ILE A 56 1.88 -5.38 -4.41
C ILE A 56 1.13 -4.48 -3.43
N CYS A 57 1.69 -4.26 -2.24
CA CYS A 57 1.17 -3.33 -1.26
C CYS A 57 2.15 -2.17 -1.05
N SER A 58 1.71 -0.95 -1.34
CA SER A 58 2.42 0.26 -0.94
C SER A 58 1.90 0.69 0.43
N LEU A 59 2.80 0.97 1.38
CA LEU A 59 2.49 1.32 2.76
C LEU A 59 3.30 2.55 3.18
N TYR A 60 2.60 3.53 3.75
CA TYR A 60 3.22 4.70 4.36
C TYR A 60 2.97 4.71 5.87
N LEU A 61 4.04 4.72 6.66
CA LEU A 61 4.01 4.92 8.11
C LEU A 61 4.54 6.31 8.41
N PRO A 62 3.69 7.29 8.78
CA PRO A 62 4.13 8.63 9.10
C PRO A 62 5.11 8.64 10.29
N PRO A 63 6.19 9.45 10.24
CA PRO A 63 7.13 9.54 11.35
C PRO A 63 6.44 10.04 12.63
N GLY A 64 6.78 9.42 13.76
CA GLY A 64 6.23 9.79 15.07
C GLY A 64 4.75 9.43 15.28
N ALA A 65 4.10 8.76 14.32
CA ALA A 65 2.81 8.14 14.56
C ALA A 65 3.02 6.85 15.39
N PRO A 66 2.17 6.58 16.40
CA PRO A 66 2.24 5.33 17.14
C PRO A 66 2.06 4.15 16.17
N PHE A 67 3.02 3.23 16.19
CA PHE A 67 2.99 2.03 15.37
C PHE A 67 2.21 0.92 16.09
N ASP A 68 1.09 0.49 15.50
CA ASP A 68 0.35 -0.68 15.95
C ASP A 68 0.71 -1.90 15.08
N GLY A 69 1.52 -2.80 15.64
CA GLY A 69 1.88 -4.05 14.98
C GLY A 69 0.68 -4.95 14.65
N LYS A 70 -0.43 -4.84 15.40
CA LYS A 70 -1.67 -5.59 15.13
C LYS A 70 -2.34 -5.09 13.85
N ALA A 71 -2.39 -3.78 13.64
CA ALA A 71 -2.91 -3.18 12.41
C ALA A 71 -2.09 -3.63 11.20
N LEU A 72 -0.74 -3.66 11.31
CA LEU A 72 0.11 -4.17 10.23
C LEU A 72 -0.14 -5.66 9.97
N HIS A 73 -0.19 -6.50 11.01
CA HIS A 73 -0.46 -7.93 10.87
C HIS A 73 -1.81 -8.20 10.18
N ASN A 74 -2.84 -7.45 10.57
CA ASN A 74 -4.17 -7.55 9.95
C ASN A 74 -4.16 -7.11 8.48
N LEU A 75 -3.35 -6.12 8.11
CA LEU A 75 -3.15 -5.75 6.71
C LEU A 75 -2.47 -6.88 5.94
N ILE A 76 -1.40 -7.47 6.47
CA ILE A 76 -0.63 -8.54 5.81
C ILE A 76 -1.52 -9.76 5.52
N LYS A 77 -2.39 -10.14 6.47
CA LYS A 77 -3.36 -11.24 6.29
C LYS A 77 -4.32 -11.06 5.11
N GLN A 78 -4.51 -9.82 4.65
CA GLN A 78 -5.40 -9.51 3.53
C GLN A 78 -4.70 -9.62 2.17
N LEU A 79 -3.38 -9.88 2.13
CA LEU A 79 -2.62 -9.96 0.90
C LEU A 79 -2.50 -11.42 0.41
N PRO A 80 -3.04 -11.76 -0.77
CA PRO A 80 -2.78 -13.05 -1.39
C PRO A 80 -1.29 -13.27 -1.67
N SER A 81 -0.77 -14.46 -1.38
CA SER A 81 0.61 -14.85 -1.66
C SER A 81 0.83 -15.16 -3.16
N PRO A 82 2.02 -14.86 -3.73
CA PRO A 82 3.11 -14.09 -3.13
C PRO A 82 2.79 -12.59 -3.07
N TYR A 83 3.28 -11.93 -2.02
CA TYR A 83 3.11 -10.49 -1.84
C TYR A 83 4.42 -9.77 -1.57
N LEU A 84 4.45 -8.51 -1.98
CA LEU A 84 5.55 -7.57 -1.72
C LEU A 84 4.98 -6.32 -1.06
N ILE A 85 5.57 -5.94 0.08
CA ILE A 85 5.24 -4.72 0.79
C ILE A 85 6.37 -3.72 0.55
N LEU A 86 6.01 -2.55 0.02
CA LEU A 86 6.92 -1.48 -0.34
C LEU A 86 6.49 -0.20 0.37
N GLY A 87 7.43 0.72 0.55
CA GLY A 87 7.12 2.09 0.96
C GLY A 87 8.00 2.58 2.10
N TYR A 88 7.51 3.61 2.79
CA TYR A 88 8.26 4.33 3.79
C TYR A 88 7.83 3.87 5.19
N LEU A 89 8.57 2.90 5.71
CA LEU A 89 8.25 2.16 6.93
C LEU A 89 8.94 2.76 8.15
N ASN A 90 8.82 4.07 8.36
CA ASN A 90 9.47 4.84 9.43
C ASN A 90 9.06 4.41 10.86
N ALA A 91 9.30 3.16 11.22
CA ALA A 91 9.24 2.65 12.56
C ALA A 91 10.53 3.07 13.28
N CYS A 92 10.42 4.02 14.21
CA CYS A 92 11.47 4.21 15.20
C CYS A 92 11.50 2.95 16.09
N HIS A 93 12.52 2.11 15.94
CA HIS A 93 12.79 1.03 16.87
C HIS A 93 13.36 1.65 18.15
N PHE A 94 12.50 1.87 19.16
CA PHE A 94 12.96 2.12 20.52
C PHE A 94 13.28 0.76 21.14
N ASN A 95 14.57 0.51 21.34
CA ASN A 95 15.12 -0.64 22.03
C ASN A 95 14.88 -0.51 23.55
#